data_AF-A0A7C9BA63-F1
#
_entry.id   AF-A0A7C9BA63-F1
#
_cell.length_a   1.000
_cell.length_b   1.000
_cell.length_c   1.000
_cell.angle_alpha   90.00
_cell.angle_beta   90.00
_cell.angle_gamma   90.00
#
_symmetry.space_group_name_H-M   'P 1'
#
loop_
_entity.id
_entity.type
_entity.pdbx_description
1 polymer ?
#
loop_
_entity_poly.entity_id
_entity_poly.type
_entity_poly.pdbx_seq_one_letter_code
_entity_poly.pdbx_strand_id
1 'polypeptide(L)'
;MKHFVMLPLLLVISCQEKDAGKQKLTNNLEAVWAEYEPASVLMDADIDPFVAVEAMSIDEVKVLLGHMYQADQQYRDSLYNGNPDRKDYYWKKIYGNDQANKKLLNKILDKYGWPCIAKFGEAGSEAAWYVAWHQRDSERSMATYLKYMEEADRRHDMKHEQYLLVKNQLANLRSVGNANN
;
A
#
# COMPACT_ATOMS: atom_id res chain seq x y z
N MET A 1 -51.17 26.77 -56.98
CA MET A 1 -49.90 26.50 -57.69
C MET A 1 -48.76 26.71 -56.71
N LYS A 2 -47.75 25.85 -56.84
CA LYS A 2 -46.45 25.79 -56.14
C LYS A 2 -45.90 27.17 -55.72
N HIS A 3 -45.33 27.28 -54.52
CA HIS A 3 -43.88 27.41 -54.36
C HIS A 3 -43.45 27.23 -52.90
N PHE A 4 -42.58 26.23 -52.73
CA PHE A 4 -41.63 26.05 -51.64
C PHE A 4 -40.57 27.17 -51.71
N VAL A 5 -40.00 27.60 -50.58
CA VAL A 5 -38.54 27.73 -50.35
C VAL A 5 -38.22 28.44 -49.01
N MET A 6 -37.38 27.75 -48.24
CA MET A 6 -36.37 28.15 -47.24
C MET A 6 -36.72 28.68 -45.83
N LEU A 7 -36.24 27.87 -44.87
CA LEU A 7 -35.94 28.18 -43.46
C LEU A 7 -34.93 29.33 -43.28
N PRO A 8 -34.93 29.93 -42.08
CA PRO A 8 -33.71 30.26 -41.37
C PRO A 8 -33.43 29.31 -40.20
N LEU A 9 -32.16 28.90 -40.17
CA LEU A 9 -31.42 28.16 -39.16
C LEU A 9 -31.51 28.85 -37.78
N LEU A 10 -32.03 28.17 -36.76
CA LEU A 10 -31.86 28.57 -35.36
C LEU A 10 -30.93 27.58 -34.64
N LEU A 11 -29.81 28.15 -34.22
CA LEU A 11 -28.72 27.55 -33.45
C LEU A 11 -29.23 27.04 -32.10
N VAL A 12 -29.26 25.72 -31.90
CA VAL A 12 -29.47 25.13 -30.56
C VAL A 12 -28.12 25.05 -29.87
N ILE A 13 -27.85 26.00 -28.98
CA ILE A 13 -26.72 25.92 -28.04
C ILE A 13 -27.11 24.92 -26.95
N SER A 14 -26.32 23.85 -26.87
CA SER A 14 -26.30 22.86 -25.80
C SER A 14 -26.17 23.50 -24.43
N CYS A 15 -26.99 23.06 -23.47
CA CYS A 15 -26.78 23.28 -22.06
C CYS A 15 -26.98 21.95 -21.31
N GLN A 16 -26.03 21.03 -21.47
CA GLN A 16 -25.85 19.93 -20.51
C GLN A 16 -24.87 20.42 -19.43
N GLU A 17 -25.41 20.87 -18.30
CA GLU A 17 -24.64 21.13 -17.09
C GLU A 17 -24.95 20.08 -16.01
N LYS A 18 -23.87 19.45 -15.54
CA LYS A 18 -23.61 19.04 -14.14
C LYS A 18 -24.24 17.75 -13.60
N ASP A 19 -23.66 16.61 -14.00
CA ASP A 19 -23.65 15.38 -13.17
C ASP A 19 -22.25 14.84 -12.84
N ALA A 20 -21.17 15.44 -13.38
CA ALA A 20 -19.80 14.97 -13.13
C ALA A 20 -19.30 15.20 -11.69
N GLY A 21 -19.97 16.04 -10.90
CA GLY A 21 -19.55 16.40 -9.53
C GLY A 21 -19.99 15.41 -8.45
N LYS A 22 -21.15 14.76 -8.60
CA LYS A 22 -21.65 13.79 -7.60
C LYS A 22 -20.95 12.44 -7.72
N GLN A 23 -20.71 11.98 -8.96
CA GLN A 23 -20.08 10.67 -9.20
C GLN A 23 -18.59 10.66 -8.82
N LYS A 24 -17.91 11.81 -8.88
CA LYS A 24 -16.51 11.94 -8.46
C LYS A 24 -16.35 11.95 -6.92
N LEU A 25 -17.38 12.35 -6.18
CA LEU A 25 -17.37 12.33 -4.71
C LEU A 25 -17.67 10.93 -4.15
N THR A 26 -18.61 10.20 -4.74
CA THR A 26 -18.98 8.85 -4.29
C THR A 26 -17.86 7.84 -4.52
N ASN A 27 -17.17 7.93 -5.66
CA ASN A 27 -16.03 7.05 -5.95
C ASN A 27 -14.83 7.29 -5.03
N ASN A 28 -14.75 8.47 -4.39
CA ASN A 28 -13.72 8.78 -3.42
C ASN A 28 -14.08 8.31 -2.00
N LEU A 29 -15.35 8.28 -1.61
CA LEU A 29 -15.76 7.80 -0.29
C LEU A 29 -15.65 6.28 -0.15
N GLU A 30 -16.03 5.51 -1.17
CA GLU A 30 -15.87 4.04 -1.14
C GLU A 30 -14.38 3.63 -1.14
N ALA A 31 -13.52 4.36 -1.86
CA ALA A 31 -12.07 4.14 -1.85
C ALA A 31 -11.38 4.55 -0.53
N VAL A 32 -12.00 5.45 0.24
CA VAL A 32 -11.55 5.86 1.58
C VAL A 32 -12.07 4.90 2.65
N TRP A 33 -13.22 4.25 2.45
CA TRP A 33 -13.78 3.27 3.40
C TRP A 33 -13.22 1.86 3.21
N ALA A 34 -12.66 1.53 2.04
CA ALA A 34 -11.98 0.26 1.78
C ALA A 34 -10.68 0.05 2.58
N GLU A 35 -10.25 1.04 3.36
CA GLU A 35 -9.00 0.99 4.15
C GLU A 35 -9.19 1.51 5.59
N TYR A 36 -10.43 1.54 6.08
CA TYR A 36 -10.69 1.81 7.50
C TYR A 36 -10.53 0.52 8.30
N GLU A 37 -9.28 0.16 8.61
CA GLU A 37 -9.01 -0.88 9.60
C GLU A 37 -9.58 -0.42 10.94
N PRO A 38 -10.53 -1.16 11.55
CA PRO A 38 -11.09 -0.73 12.81
C PRO A 38 -9.97 -0.65 13.85
N ALA A 39 -9.99 0.39 14.70
CA ALA A 39 -8.95 0.62 15.71
C ALA A 39 -8.67 -0.62 16.59
N SER A 40 -9.64 -1.55 16.68
CA SER A 40 -9.48 -2.85 17.34
C SER A 40 -8.36 -3.72 16.77
N VAL A 41 -8.07 -3.64 15.47
CA VAL A 41 -7.02 -4.45 14.82
C VAL A 41 -5.63 -4.05 15.30
N LEU A 42 -5.41 -2.75 15.53
CA LEU A 42 -4.14 -2.23 16.01
C LEU A 42 -3.90 -2.56 17.50
N MET A 43 -4.94 -2.92 18.26
CA MET A 43 -4.78 -3.32 19.67
C MET A 43 -4.04 -4.65 19.81
N ASP A 44 -4.02 -5.48 18.76
CA ASP A 44 -3.27 -6.73 18.75
C ASP A 44 -1.81 -6.52 18.34
N ALA A 45 -1.41 -5.35 17.84
CA ALA A 45 -0.05 -5.09 17.43
C ALA A 45 0.92 -4.99 18.62
N ASP A 46 2.14 -5.49 18.45
CA ASP A 46 3.23 -5.38 19.42
C ASP A 46 4.12 -4.14 19.17
N ILE A 47 3.83 -3.39 18.11
CA ILE A 47 4.52 -2.16 17.76
C ILE A 47 3.53 -1.00 17.71
N ASP A 48 3.91 0.14 18.28
CA ASP A 48 3.07 1.34 18.27
C ASP A 48 3.02 1.96 16.87
N PRO A 49 1.86 1.94 16.17
CA PRO A 49 1.73 2.52 14.85
C PRO A 49 1.68 4.06 14.84
N PHE A 50 1.62 4.69 16.01
CA PHE A 50 1.47 6.13 16.20
C PHE A 50 2.79 6.85 16.47
N VAL A 51 3.93 6.15 16.44
CA VAL A 51 5.27 6.76 16.49
C VAL A 51 5.41 7.88 15.47
N ALA A 52 5.97 9.01 15.91
CA ALA A 52 6.20 10.23 15.13
C ALA A 52 7.49 10.11 14.29
N VAL A 53 7.45 9.27 13.25
CA VAL A 53 8.58 9.05 12.31
C VAL A 53 9.11 10.37 11.72
N GLU A 54 8.23 11.35 11.56
CA GLU A 54 8.54 12.69 11.09
C GLU A 54 9.47 13.49 12.02
N ALA A 55 9.56 13.12 13.29
CA ALA A 55 10.47 13.73 14.27
C ALA A 55 11.77 12.92 14.47
N MET A 56 11.85 11.69 13.95
CA MET A 56 12.98 10.79 14.17
C MET A 56 14.21 11.17 13.30
N SER A 57 15.38 10.76 13.74
CA SER A 57 16.64 10.71 12.99
C SER A 57 16.76 9.42 12.18
N ILE A 58 17.77 9.32 11.32
CA ILE A 58 18.02 8.10 10.53
C ILE A 58 18.31 6.90 11.44
N ASP A 59 19.12 7.09 12.48
CA ASP A 59 19.52 5.99 13.36
C ASP A 59 18.36 5.50 14.23
N GLU A 60 17.47 6.40 14.66
CA GLU A 60 16.22 6.01 15.33
C GLU A 60 15.30 5.23 14.39
N VAL A 61 15.23 5.59 13.10
CA VAL A 61 14.44 4.83 12.12
C VAL A 61 15.07 3.47 11.82
N LYS A 62 16.40 3.31 11.86
CA LYS A 62 17.04 1.98 11.79
C LYS A 62 16.60 1.09 12.95
N VAL A 63 16.58 1.63 14.17
CA VAL A 63 16.08 0.91 15.35
C VAL A 63 14.62 0.53 15.16
N LEU A 64 13.79 1.46 14.67
CA LEU A 64 12.38 1.20 14.38
C LEU A 64 12.20 0.08 13.35
N LEU A 65 12.95 0.09 12.24
CA LEU A 65 12.90 -0.96 11.22
C LEU A 65 13.27 -2.33 11.80
N GLY A 66 14.24 -2.38 12.72
CA GLY A 66 14.56 -3.60 13.46
C GLY A 66 13.38 -4.10 14.31
N HIS A 67 12.70 -3.22 15.03
CA HIS A 67 11.50 -3.58 15.79
C HIS A 67 10.34 -4.01 14.88
N MET A 68 10.14 -3.33 13.74
CA MET A 68 9.13 -3.69 12.74
C MET A 68 9.36 -5.13 12.24
N TYR A 69 10.62 -5.46 11.90
CA TYR A 69 11.00 -6.82 11.47
C TYR A 69 10.74 -7.86 12.56
N GLN A 70 11.16 -7.60 13.79
CA GLN A 70 10.95 -8.54 14.90
C GLN A 70 9.45 -8.79 15.14
N ALA A 71 8.65 -7.73 15.18
CA ALA A 71 7.20 -7.83 15.39
C ALA A 71 6.54 -8.66 14.28
N ASP A 72 6.98 -8.49 13.04
CA ASP A 72 6.48 -9.19 11.88
C ASP A 72 6.83 -10.69 11.86
N GLN A 73 8.08 -11.05 12.17
CA GLN A 73 8.55 -12.43 12.02
C GLN A 73 8.20 -13.34 13.20
N GLN A 74 8.19 -12.83 14.44
CA GLN A 74 8.10 -13.67 15.65
C GLN A 74 6.84 -14.58 15.72
N TYR A 75 5.71 -14.11 15.19
CA TYR A 75 4.47 -14.89 15.21
C TYR A 75 4.29 -15.77 13.98
N ARG A 76 4.95 -15.45 12.87
CA ARG A 76 4.98 -16.31 11.69
C ARG A 76 5.72 -17.60 12.02
N ASP A 77 6.87 -17.50 12.68
CA ASP A 77 7.58 -18.67 13.20
C ASP A 77 6.73 -19.47 14.18
N SER A 78 6.01 -18.78 15.06
CA SER A 78 5.11 -19.41 16.04
C SER A 78 3.91 -20.11 15.39
N LEU A 79 3.44 -19.62 14.23
CA LEU A 79 2.32 -20.24 13.51
C LEU A 79 2.68 -21.62 12.95
N TYR A 80 3.93 -21.78 12.51
CA TYR A 80 4.42 -23.04 11.92
C TYR A 80 5.04 -23.98 12.96
N ASN A 81 5.76 -23.43 13.94
CA ASN A 81 6.58 -24.21 14.88
C ASN A 81 6.11 -24.13 16.34
N GLY A 82 5.11 -23.29 16.64
CA GLY A 82 4.61 -23.06 17.99
C GLY A 82 3.47 -23.99 18.40
N ASN A 83 2.74 -23.60 19.45
CA ASN A 83 1.61 -24.38 19.94
C ASN A 83 0.42 -24.27 18.96
N PRO A 84 -0.05 -25.38 18.36
CA PRO A 84 -1.17 -25.37 17.42
C PRO A 84 -2.48 -24.83 18.04
N ASP A 85 -2.67 -24.96 19.35
CA ASP A 85 -3.86 -24.46 20.06
C ASP A 85 -3.90 -22.92 20.13
N ARG A 86 -2.78 -22.25 19.81
CA ARG A 86 -2.64 -20.79 19.82
C ARG A 86 -2.67 -20.17 18.43
N LYS A 87 -3.03 -20.93 17.38
CA LYS A 87 -3.05 -20.42 16.00
C LYS A 87 -3.88 -19.15 15.82
N ASP A 88 -5.07 -19.09 16.40
CA ASP A 88 -5.93 -17.90 16.31
C ASP A 88 -5.28 -16.68 16.96
N TYR A 89 -4.60 -16.87 18.09
CA TYR A 89 -3.83 -15.82 18.74
C TYR A 89 -2.68 -15.34 17.85
N TYR A 90 -1.92 -16.27 17.25
CA TYR A 90 -0.83 -15.92 16.34
C TYR A 90 -1.33 -15.18 15.10
N TRP A 91 -2.46 -15.61 14.52
CA TRP A 91 -3.06 -14.93 13.38
C TRP A 91 -3.49 -13.51 13.71
N LYS A 92 -4.13 -13.27 14.85
CA LYS A 92 -4.48 -11.92 15.31
C LYS A 92 -3.25 -11.04 15.45
N LYS A 93 -2.18 -11.57 16.05
CA LYS A 93 -0.91 -10.87 16.20
C LYS A 93 -0.24 -10.54 14.87
N ILE A 94 -0.18 -11.50 13.94
CA ILE A 94 0.35 -11.29 12.59
C ILE A 94 -0.43 -10.17 11.89
N TYR A 95 -1.76 -10.24 11.91
CA TYR A 95 -2.60 -9.25 11.25
C TYR A 95 -2.43 -7.85 11.87
N GLY A 96 -2.46 -7.73 13.20
CA GLY A 96 -2.23 -6.47 13.90
C GLY A 96 -0.86 -5.87 13.57
N ASN A 97 0.20 -6.68 13.57
CA ASN A 97 1.55 -6.25 13.24
C ASN A 97 1.69 -5.85 11.77
N ASP A 98 1.07 -6.57 10.84
CA ASP A 98 1.09 -6.23 9.41
C ASP A 98 0.47 -4.84 9.16
N GLN A 99 -0.66 -4.53 9.81
CA GLN A 99 -1.30 -3.23 9.69
C GLN A 99 -0.48 -2.11 10.34
N ALA A 100 0.07 -2.37 11.54
CA ALA A 100 0.90 -1.39 12.22
C ALA A 100 2.19 -1.08 11.43
N ASN A 101 2.85 -2.12 10.92
CA ASN A 101 4.06 -2.00 10.10
C ASN A 101 3.79 -1.33 8.77
N LYS A 102 2.69 -1.65 8.07
CA LYS A 102 2.26 -0.94 6.85
C LYS A 102 2.16 0.57 7.11
N LYS A 103 1.50 0.96 8.20
CA LYS A 103 1.33 2.37 8.57
C LYS A 103 2.67 3.05 8.87
N LEU A 104 3.58 2.40 9.59
CA LEU A 104 4.91 2.92 9.88
C LEU A 104 5.77 3.02 8.62
N LEU A 105 5.76 1.99 7.76
CA LEU A 105 6.50 2.01 6.49
C LEU A 105 6.04 3.17 5.61
N ASN A 106 4.73 3.40 5.48
CA ASN A 106 4.22 4.54 4.71
C ASN A 106 4.77 5.88 5.23
N LYS A 107 4.80 6.10 6.55
CA LYS A 107 5.42 7.30 7.14
C LYS A 107 6.92 7.40 6.83
N ILE A 108 7.64 6.28 6.85
CA ILE A 108 9.07 6.23 6.52
C ILE A 108 9.27 6.58 5.04
N LEU A 109 8.46 6.02 4.14
CA LEU A 109 8.51 6.30 2.71
C LEU A 109 8.24 7.78 2.42
N ASP A 110 7.23 8.36 3.05
CA ASP A 110 6.86 9.76 2.87
C ASP A 110 7.99 10.72 3.26
N LYS A 111 8.75 10.41 4.31
CA LYS A 111 9.84 11.26 4.80
C LYS A 111 11.21 10.96 4.16
N TYR A 112 11.52 9.70 3.95
CA TYR A 112 12.88 9.26 3.61
C TYR A 112 13.00 8.53 2.27
N GLY A 113 11.88 8.20 1.62
CA GLY A 113 11.85 7.28 0.49
C GLY A 113 12.05 5.83 0.94
N TRP A 114 12.36 4.94 -0.02
CA TRP A 114 12.63 3.53 0.28
C TRP A 114 13.80 3.39 1.27
N PRO A 115 13.66 2.60 2.35
CA PRO A 115 14.76 2.30 3.26
C PRO A 115 15.87 1.53 2.55
N CYS A 116 16.84 2.24 2.00
CA CYS A 116 17.86 1.67 1.14
C CYS A 116 19.12 1.25 1.91
N ILE A 117 19.90 0.33 1.36
CA ILE A 117 21.10 -0.28 2.01
C ILE A 117 22.10 0.79 2.46
N ALA A 118 22.41 1.77 1.61
CA ALA A 118 23.39 2.81 1.86
C ALA A 118 23.04 3.69 3.08
N LYS A 119 21.75 3.87 3.38
CA LYS A 119 21.28 4.76 4.45
C LYS A 119 20.81 4.03 5.70
N PHE A 120 20.15 2.88 5.52
CA PHE A 120 19.51 2.13 6.61
C PHE A 120 20.15 0.75 6.85
N GLY A 121 21.15 0.37 6.05
CA GLY A 121 21.79 -0.94 6.10
C GLY A 121 20.94 -2.04 5.45
N GLU A 122 21.56 -3.20 5.22
CA GLU A 122 20.88 -4.34 4.59
C GLU A 122 19.65 -4.80 5.38
N ALA A 123 19.77 -4.90 6.70
CA ALA A 123 18.67 -5.28 7.58
C ALA A 123 17.48 -4.30 7.49
N GLY A 124 17.74 -2.99 7.40
CA GLY A 124 16.69 -1.99 7.27
C GLY A 124 15.96 -2.08 5.91
N SER A 125 16.72 -2.30 4.84
CA SER A 125 16.14 -2.52 3.50
C SER A 125 15.34 -3.81 3.42
N GLU A 126 15.82 -4.87 4.05
CA GLU A 126 15.14 -6.16 4.07
C GLU A 126 13.85 -6.11 4.92
N ALA A 127 13.88 -5.45 6.08
CA ALA A 127 12.69 -5.20 6.89
C ALA A 127 11.59 -4.46 6.11
N ALA A 128 11.96 -3.39 5.39
CA ALA A 128 11.02 -2.66 4.55
C ALA A 128 10.42 -3.53 3.44
N TRP A 129 11.24 -4.39 2.84
CA TRP A 129 10.77 -5.33 1.82
C TRP A 129 9.76 -6.35 2.37
N TYR A 130 10.02 -6.95 3.54
CA TYR A 130 9.08 -7.91 4.15
C TYR A 130 7.71 -7.27 4.40
N VAL A 131 7.70 -6.06 4.97
CA VAL A 131 6.45 -5.32 5.20
C VAL A 131 5.70 -5.06 3.90
N ALA A 132 6.40 -4.66 2.83
CA ALA A 132 5.79 -4.48 1.51
C ALA A 132 5.25 -5.81 0.94
N TRP A 133 6.01 -6.89 1.05
CA TRP A 133 5.66 -8.22 0.55
C TRP A 133 4.47 -8.85 1.28
N HIS A 134 4.23 -8.48 2.54
CA HIS A 134 3.05 -8.93 3.27
C HIS A 134 1.75 -8.29 2.76
N GLN A 135 1.85 -7.24 1.95
CA GLN A 135 0.72 -6.62 1.26
C GLN A 135 0.51 -7.14 -0.18
N ARG A 136 1.12 -8.28 -0.53
CA ARG A 136 1.13 -8.86 -1.90
C ARG A 136 -0.23 -9.20 -2.49
N ASP A 137 -1.29 -9.24 -1.69
CA ASP A 137 -2.66 -9.47 -2.14
C ASP A 137 -3.39 -8.16 -2.48
N SER A 138 -2.77 -7.00 -2.21
CA SER A 138 -3.31 -5.66 -2.48
C SER A 138 -2.61 -5.03 -3.68
N GLU A 139 -3.29 -4.96 -4.84
CA GLU A 139 -2.74 -4.31 -6.04
C GLU A 139 -2.32 -2.86 -5.75
N ARG A 140 -3.17 -2.11 -5.04
CA ARG A 140 -2.91 -0.71 -4.67
C ARG A 140 -1.64 -0.56 -3.83
N SER A 141 -1.46 -1.41 -2.82
CA SER A 141 -0.28 -1.35 -1.94
C SER A 141 0.98 -1.70 -2.73
N MET A 142 0.94 -2.77 -3.52
CA MET A 142 2.07 -3.20 -4.35
C MET A 142 2.47 -2.14 -5.38
N ALA A 143 1.49 -1.51 -6.05
CA ALA A 143 1.74 -0.41 -6.97
C ALA A 143 2.34 0.83 -6.27
N THR A 144 2.00 1.06 -5.01
CA THR A 144 2.57 2.15 -4.21
C THR A 144 4.03 1.88 -3.89
N TYR A 145 4.35 0.71 -3.33
CA TYR A 145 5.72 0.36 -2.96
C TYR A 145 6.65 0.23 -4.16
N LEU A 146 6.16 -0.32 -5.28
CA LEU A 146 6.97 -0.49 -6.49
C LEU A 146 7.58 0.82 -6.99
N LYS A 147 6.86 1.95 -6.86
CA LYS A 147 7.37 3.28 -7.24
C LYS A 147 8.61 3.69 -6.45
N TYR A 148 8.64 3.36 -5.16
CA TYR A 148 9.78 3.65 -4.30
C TYR A 148 10.94 2.66 -4.53
N MET A 149 10.60 1.39 -4.79
CA MET A 149 11.58 0.32 -5.01
C MET A 149 12.31 0.45 -6.34
N GLU A 150 11.67 0.95 -7.41
CA GLU A 150 12.29 1.11 -8.73
C GLU A 150 13.55 1.98 -8.68
N GLU A 151 13.48 3.10 -7.95
CA GLU A 151 14.63 4.00 -7.79
C GLU A 151 15.70 3.42 -6.84
N ALA A 152 15.30 2.60 -5.87
CA ALA A 152 16.26 1.89 -5.01
C ALA A 152 17.01 0.79 -5.80
N ASP A 153 16.30 0.01 -6.62
CA ASP A 153 16.86 -1.04 -7.46
C ASP A 153 17.84 -0.48 -8.50
N ARG A 154 17.45 0.60 -9.18
CA ARG A 154 18.31 1.30 -10.17
C ARG A 154 19.63 1.78 -9.58
N ARG A 155 19.66 2.09 -8.29
CA ARG A 155 20.86 2.52 -7.55
C ARG A 155 21.61 1.37 -6.89
N HIS A 156 21.18 0.12 -7.12
CA HIS A 156 21.69 -1.09 -6.45
C HIS A 156 21.61 -0.99 -4.92
N ASP A 157 20.58 -0.30 -4.43
CA ASP A 157 20.41 0.07 -3.02
C ASP A 157 19.31 -0.78 -2.33
N MET A 158 18.97 -1.90 -2.98
CA MET A 158 18.16 -3.03 -2.49
C MET A 158 18.51 -4.28 -3.33
N LYS A 159 18.09 -5.47 -2.89
CA LYS A 159 18.32 -6.71 -3.65
C LYS A 159 17.44 -6.72 -4.92
N HIS A 160 18.03 -7.00 -6.08
CA HIS A 160 17.27 -6.97 -7.35
C HIS A 160 16.14 -8.01 -7.39
N GLU A 161 16.34 -9.19 -6.80
CA GLU A 161 15.31 -10.23 -6.76
C GLU A 161 14.06 -9.76 -6.01
N GLN A 162 14.25 -8.99 -4.93
CA GLN A 162 13.17 -8.43 -4.13
C GLN A 162 12.29 -7.46 -4.93
N TYR A 163 12.91 -6.63 -5.78
CA TYR A 163 12.19 -5.75 -6.70
C TYR A 163 11.39 -6.56 -7.74
N LEU A 164 12.02 -7.57 -8.34
CA LEU A 164 11.35 -8.41 -9.34
C LEU A 164 10.16 -9.17 -8.76
N LEU A 165 10.24 -9.68 -7.53
CA LEU A 165 9.12 -10.35 -6.87
C LEU A 165 7.90 -9.42 -6.76
N VAL A 166 8.09 -8.18 -6.29
CA VAL A 166 7.01 -7.20 -6.16
C VAL A 166 6.45 -6.81 -7.52
N LYS A 167 7.31 -6.56 -8.51
CA LYS A 167 6.92 -6.22 -9.88
C LYS A 167 6.08 -7.32 -10.53
N ASN A 168 6.53 -8.56 -10.44
CA ASN A 168 5.85 -9.71 -11.05
C ASN A 168 4.52 -9.99 -10.36
N GLN A 169 4.46 -9.88 -9.03
CA GLN A 169 3.21 -10.04 -8.30
C GLN A 169 2.18 -8.99 -8.68
N LEU A 170 2.58 -7.72 -8.83
CA LEU A 170 1.69 -6.66 -9.30
C LEU A 170 1.15 -6.96 -10.72
N ALA A 171 2.00 -7.46 -11.61
CA ALA A 171 1.58 -7.86 -12.95
C ALA A 171 0.54 -9.00 -12.91
N ASN A 172 0.75 -9.99 -12.04
CA ASN A 172 -0.18 -11.10 -11.82
C ASN A 172 -1.57 -10.59 -11.36
N LEU A 173 -1.61 -9.75 -10.33
CA LEU A 173 -2.86 -9.17 -9.82
C LEU A 173 -3.67 -8.46 -10.93
N ARG A 174 -2.98 -7.70 -11.78
CA ARG A 174 -3.59 -6.99 -12.92
C ARG A 174 -4.09 -7.93 -14.02
N SER A 175 -3.37 -9.03 -14.28
CA SER A 175 -3.84 -10.02 -15.27
C SER A 175 -5.11 -10.74 -14.81
N VAL A 176 -5.23 -11.04 -13.51
CA VAL A 176 -6.43 -11.67 -12.95
C VAL A 176 -7.62 -10.71 -12.99
N GLY A 177 -7.41 -9.43 -12.68
CA GLY A 177 -8.47 -8.41 -12.74
C GLY A 177 -9.05 -8.21 -14.15
N ASN A 178 -8.21 -8.30 -15.19
CA ASN A 178 -8.65 -8.15 -16.58
C ASN A 178 -9.36 -9.38 -17.15
N ALA A 179 -9.17 -10.57 -16.58
CA ALA A 179 -9.82 -11.80 -17.04
C ALA A 179 -11.28 -11.92 -16.55
N ASN A 180 -11.67 -11.14 -15.55
CA ASN A 180 -12.98 -11.19 -14.90
C ASN A 180 -13.93 -10.03 -15.30
N ASN A 181 -13.50 -9.17 -16.23
CA ASN A 181 -14.28 -8.05 -16.79
C ASN A 181 -14.57 -8.30 -18.28
#